data_AF-A0ABC9VYS4-F1
#
_entry.id   AF-A0ABC9VYS4-F1
#
_cell.length_a   1.000
_cell.length_b   1.000
_cell.length_c   1.000
_cell.angle_alpha   90.00
_cell.angle_beta   90.00
_cell.angle_gamma   90.00
#
_symmetry.space_group_name_H-M   'P 1'
#
loop_
_entity.id
_entity.type
_entity.pdbx_description
1 polymer ?
#
loop_
_entity_poly.entity_id
_entity_poly.type
_entity_poly.pdbx_seq_one_letter_code
_entity_poly.pdbx_strand_id
1 'polypeptide(L)'
;MALETLSPDWEFDRLDDGSQKIHAEVQLKNYGKFLEEYTSQLKRIEDALDDSVGDVWDFSLDPIALKLLPYEQSSLLELIKTENKVLNKVITVYAALCCEIKKLKYEAETKFYNGLLFYGEGATDSSMVEGDCQIQMGRFVSFLQELSCFVTRCYEVVVNVVHQLAVLYTSNKNAPRIIETSGVHFQAMYEHLGELLTVLITLDEIIDNHATLKDHWTMYKRLLKSVHHNPSKFGIQEDKLKPFEKLLLKLECQLLDGMIFQACIEQQFDSVNGGVSVSKNSTFAEEFAHTLRTAFANVEAKLGEPSEIDQRDKYVGICGLFVLHFQIFRTIDKKFYKSLLDVCKKVPAITLTANIIWFADNFLIQKIPAAAKFLDKKSIHTVKMQRENFLQQKAQSLTK
;
A
#
# COMPACT_ATOMS: atom_id res chain seq x y z
N MET A 1 86.68 6.92 -89.75
CA MET A 1 86.08 7.24 -91.06
C MET A 1 84.60 6.99 -90.97
N ALA A 2 83.83 7.84 -91.64
CA ALA A 2 82.41 8.11 -91.42
C ALA A 2 81.46 7.04 -91.98
N LEU A 3 80.18 7.20 -91.56
CA LEU A 3 78.94 6.81 -92.24
C LEU A 3 78.68 5.28 -92.27
N GLU A 4 77.53 4.78 -91.80
CA GLU A 4 76.18 5.03 -92.32
C GLU A 4 75.08 4.60 -91.32
N THR A 5 73.99 5.36 -91.33
CA THR A 5 72.70 5.11 -90.66
C THR A 5 71.77 4.29 -91.57
N LEU A 6 71.12 3.27 -91.02
CA LEU A 6 69.90 2.65 -91.56
C LEU A 6 69.01 2.25 -90.39
N SER A 7 67.78 2.77 -90.37
CA SER A 7 66.67 2.35 -89.51
C SER A 7 66.16 0.95 -89.91
N PRO A 8 65.41 0.28 -89.03
CA PRO A 8 63.97 0.27 -89.28
C PRO A 8 63.11 0.50 -88.04
N ASP A 9 62.13 1.37 -88.26
CA ASP A 9 60.85 1.56 -87.57
C ASP A 9 60.14 0.26 -87.21
N TRP A 10 60.04 -0.08 -85.91
CA TRP A 10 58.91 -0.84 -85.32
C TRP A 10 58.89 -0.64 -83.79
N GLU A 11 58.42 0.50 -83.30
CA GLU A 11 57.91 0.59 -81.91
C GLU A 11 56.38 0.60 -81.97
N PHE A 12 55.76 -0.45 -81.42
CA PHE A 12 54.32 -0.51 -81.24
C PHE A 12 53.89 0.58 -80.26
N ASP A 13 53.18 1.58 -80.77
CA ASP A 13 52.49 2.56 -79.94
C ASP A 13 51.58 1.84 -78.93
N ARG A 14 51.75 2.17 -77.65
CA ARG A 14 50.90 1.66 -76.57
C ARG A 14 49.49 2.18 -76.80
N LEU A 15 48.60 1.30 -77.25
CA LEU A 15 47.15 1.51 -77.25
C LEU A 15 46.65 1.67 -75.80
N ASP A 16 46.72 2.90 -75.28
CA ASP A 16 45.94 3.32 -74.11
C ASP A 16 44.61 3.91 -74.60
N ASP A 17 43.68 3.02 -74.94
CA ASP A 17 42.35 3.35 -75.49
C ASP A 17 41.38 3.92 -74.43
N GLY A 18 41.86 4.29 -73.23
CA GLY A 18 41.02 4.81 -72.14
C GLY A 18 39.95 3.82 -71.61
N SER A 19 39.82 2.65 -72.23
CA SER A 19 38.82 1.63 -71.96
C SER A 19 38.97 1.05 -70.55
N GLN A 20 40.20 0.92 -70.04
CA GLN A 20 40.44 0.50 -68.65
C GLN A 20 39.86 1.48 -67.63
N LYS A 21 39.96 2.79 -67.90
CA LYS A 21 39.42 3.82 -67.01
C LYS A 21 37.89 3.82 -67.02
N ILE A 22 37.30 3.68 -68.19
CA ILE A 22 35.84 3.55 -68.37
C ILE A 22 35.33 2.27 -67.68
N HIS A 23 36.04 1.14 -67.85
CA HIS A 23 35.69 -0.11 -67.17
C HIS A 23 35.79 0.02 -65.65
N ALA A 24 36.82 0.70 -65.12
CA ALA A 24 36.96 0.94 -63.68
C ALA A 24 35.82 1.81 -63.12
N GLU A 25 35.43 2.88 -63.83
CA GLU A 25 34.31 3.74 -63.43
C GLU A 25 32.97 2.99 -63.45
N VAL A 26 32.74 2.15 -64.45
CA VAL A 26 31.54 1.30 -64.52
C VAL A 26 31.51 0.30 -63.37
N GLN A 27 32.65 -0.33 -63.03
CA GLN A 27 32.72 -1.26 -61.91
C GLN A 27 32.49 -0.56 -60.56
N LEU A 28 33.06 0.63 -60.35
CA LEU A 28 32.81 1.46 -59.16
C LEU A 28 31.33 1.80 -59.00
N LYS A 29 30.66 2.18 -60.11
CA LYS A 29 29.23 2.49 -60.10
C LYS A 29 28.38 1.25 -59.79
N ASN A 30 28.76 0.08 -60.31
CA ASN A 30 28.09 -1.18 -60.00
C ASN A 30 28.27 -1.56 -58.53
N TYR A 31 29.48 -1.36 -57.98
CA TYR A 31 29.76 -1.63 -56.57
C TYR A 31 29.00 -0.68 -55.63
N GLY A 32 28.89 0.60 -56.00
CA GLY A 32 28.06 1.57 -55.27
C GLY A 32 26.59 1.17 -55.24
N LYS A 33 26.02 0.78 -56.39
CA LYS A 33 24.64 0.27 -56.47
C LYS A 33 24.45 -0.99 -55.62
N PHE A 34 25.39 -1.93 -55.67
CA PHE A 34 25.35 -3.13 -54.85
C PHE A 34 25.33 -2.81 -53.35
N LEU A 35 26.17 -1.87 -52.90
CA LEU A 35 26.20 -1.46 -51.49
C LEU A 35 24.90 -0.77 -51.06
N GLU A 36 24.31 0.05 -51.93
CA GLU A 36 22.99 0.68 -51.67
C GLU A 36 21.88 -0.37 -51.56
N GLU A 37 21.83 -1.32 -52.50
CA GLU A 37 20.86 -2.42 -52.47
C GLU A 37 21.05 -3.33 -51.25
N TYR A 38 22.30 -3.66 -50.91
CA TYR A 38 22.62 -4.47 -49.74
C TYR A 38 22.28 -3.76 -48.43
N THR A 39 22.54 -2.45 -48.33
CA THR A 39 22.16 -1.64 -47.17
C THR A 39 20.64 -1.56 -47.05
N SER A 40 19.93 -1.40 -48.18
CA SER A 40 18.46 -1.43 -48.17
C SER A 40 17.90 -2.79 -47.77
N GLN A 41 18.54 -3.90 -48.15
CA GLN A 41 18.14 -5.24 -47.73
C GLN A 41 18.38 -5.46 -46.23
N LEU A 42 19.55 -5.05 -45.71
CA LEU A 42 19.84 -5.10 -44.28
C LEU A 42 18.83 -4.29 -43.47
N LYS A 43 18.49 -3.08 -43.92
CA LYS A 43 17.47 -2.25 -43.27
C LYS A 43 16.09 -2.90 -43.29
N ARG A 44 15.69 -3.54 -44.39
CA ARG A 44 14.42 -4.29 -44.45
C ARG A 44 14.41 -5.51 -43.52
N ILE A 45 15.55 -6.17 -43.34
CA ILE A 45 15.69 -7.28 -42.38
C ILE A 45 15.62 -6.74 -40.95
N GLU A 46 16.27 -5.62 -40.67
CA GLU A 46 16.19 -4.91 -39.39
C GLU A 46 14.76 -4.49 -39.08
N ASP A 47 14.07 -3.79 -40.00
CA ASP A 47 12.68 -3.38 -39.85
C ASP A 47 11.74 -4.59 -39.63
N ALA A 48 11.96 -5.71 -40.35
CA ALA A 48 11.15 -6.93 -40.18
C ALA A 48 11.45 -7.71 -38.87
N LEU A 49 12.67 -7.59 -38.35
CA LEU A 49 13.03 -8.12 -37.03
C LEU A 49 12.48 -7.22 -35.91
N ASP A 50 12.47 -5.91 -36.10
CA ASP A 50 11.93 -4.94 -35.14
C ASP A 50 10.42 -5.17 -34.91
N ASP A 51 9.65 -5.34 -35.99
CA ASP A 51 8.21 -5.64 -35.94
C ASP A 51 7.87 -7.02 -35.30
N SER A 52 8.85 -7.92 -35.12
CA SER A 52 8.62 -9.27 -34.56
C SER A 52 9.34 -9.57 -33.25
N VAL A 53 10.27 -8.72 -32.79
CA VAL A 53 11.09 -8.98 -31.60
C VAL A 53 11.25 -7.73 -30.69
N GLY A 54 10.88 -6.52 -31.12
CA GLY A 54 10.94 -5.29 -30.31
C GLY A 54 9.55 -4.70 -30.05
N ASP A 55 9.36 -4.10 -28.87
CA ASP A 55 8.19 -3.28 -28.49
C ASP A 55 6.85 -3.93 -28.08
N VAL A 56 6.84 -5.15 -27.52
CA VAL A 56 5.68 -5.60 -26.72
C VAL A 56 6.04 -5.99 -25.27
N TRP A 57 7.33 -6.09 -24.93
CA TRP A 57 7.75 -6.68 -23.65
C TRP A 57 8.95 -5.95 -23.04
N ASP A 58 8.82 -4.66 -22.77
CA ASP A 58 9.72 -4.01 -21.81
C ASP A 58 9.20 -4.28 -20.40
N PHE A 59 9.88 -5.15 -19.64
CA PHE A 59 9.53 -5.48 -18.25
C PHE A 59 9.50 -4.26 -17.31
N SER A 60 10.16 -3.16 -17.68
CA SER A 60 10.15 -1.89 -16.94
C SER A 60 9.03 -0.94 -17.34
N LEU A 61 8.44 -1.09 -18.53
CA LEU A 61 7.33 -0.26 -19.02
C LEU A 61 5.97 -0.99 -18.96
N ASP A 62 5.96 -2.33 -19.07
CA ASP A 62 4.77 -3.17 -19.11
C ASP A 62 4.83 -4.28 -18.05
N PRO A 63 4.68 -3.97 -16.74
CA PRO A 63 4.57 -4.99 -15.72
C PRO A 63 3.25 -5.76 -15.90
N ILE A 64 3.29 -6.90 -16.58
CA ILE A 64 2.18 -7.85 -16.64
C ILE A 64 2.00 -8.46 -15.25
N ALA A 65 1.09 -7.90 -14.46
CA ALA A 65 0.68 -8.49 -13.20
C ALA A 65 -0.29 -9.64 -13.48
N LEU A 66 0.21 -10.88 -13.50
CA LEU A 66 -0.63 -12.08 -13.53
C LEU A 66 -1.32 -12.26 -12.17
N LYS A 67 -2.55 -11.75 -12.05
CA LYS A 67 -3.37 -11.93 -10.85
C LYS A 67 -4.03 -13.32 -10.87
N LEU A 68 -3.28 -14.34 -10.44
CA LEU A 68 -3.82 -15.67 -10.17
C LEU A 68 -4.63 -15.62 -8.87
N LEU A 69 -5.93 -15.41 -8.97
CA LEU A 69 -6.87 -15.57 -7.85
C LEU A 69 -7.40 -17.02 -7.88
N PRO A 70 -6.85 -17.96 -7.08
CA PRO A 70 -7.49 -19.25 -6.91
C PRO A 70 -8.87 -19.03 -6.28
N TYR A 71 -9.92 -19.42 -6.99
CA TYR A 71 -11.28 -19.41 -6.46
C TYR A 71 -11.55 -20.75 -5.77
N GLU A 72 -11.63 -20.72 -4.45
CA GLU A 72 -12.07 -21.87 -3.66
C GLU A 72 -13.57 -22.11 -3.93
N GLN A 73 -13.90 -23.28 -4.49
CA GLN A 73 -15.28 -23.67 -4.77
C GLN A 73 -15.95 -24.37 -3.59
N SER A 74 -15.15 -24.82 -2.61
CA SER A 74 -15.64 -25.51 -1.42
C SER A 74 -16.07 -24.52 -0.34
N SER A 75 -17.14 -24.83 0.38
CA SER A 75 -17.53 -24.06 1.55
C SER A 75 -16.56 -24.28 2.73
N LEU A 76 -16.50 -23.32 3.67
CA LEU A 76 -15.70 -23.49 4.90
C LEU A 76 -16.09 -24.75 5.68
N LEU A 77 -17.37 -25.10 5.68
CA LEU A 77 -17.88 -26.31 6.35
C LEU A 77 -17.41 -27.60 5.67
N GLU A 78 -17.13 -27.55 4.37
CA GLU A 78 -16.62 -28.71 3.63
C GLU A 78 -15.12 -28.92 3.85
N LEU A 79 -14.37 -27.82 4.00
CA LEU A 79 -12.94 -27.83 4.27
C LEU A 79 -12.63 -28.22 5.73
N ILE A 80 -13.48 -27.85 6.68
CA ILE A 80 -13.27 -28.09 8.12
C ILE A 80 -13.99 -29.38 8.52
N LYS A 81 -13.39 -30.52 8.18
CA LYS A 81 -13.88 -31.86 8.54
C LYS A 81 -12.87 -32.59 9.42
N THR A 82 -13.00 -32.43 10.73
CA THR A 82 -12.33 -33.28 11.72
C THR A 82 -13.34 -34.06 12.56
N GLU A 83 -12.89 -35.10 13.26
CA GLU A 83 -13.74 -35.87 14.19
C GLU A 83 -14.16 -35.05 15.43
N ASN A 84 -13.39 -34.00 15.76
CA ASN A 84 -13.68 -33.13 16.89
C ASN A 84 -14.67 -32.03 16.51
N LYS A 85 -15.94 -32.25 16.85
CA LYS A 85 -17.03 -31.28 16.58
C LYS A 85 -16.82 -29.91 17.24
N VAL A 86 -16.18 -29.86 18.40
CA VAL A 86 -15.91 -28.59 19.11
C VAL A 86 -14.82 -27.81 18.37
N LEU A 87 -13.74 -28.49 17.98
CA LEU A 87 -12.68 -27.89 17.17
C LEU A 87 -13.23 -27.39 15.83
N ASN A 88 -14.07 -28.16 15.14
CA ASN A 88 -14.68 -27.73 13.88
C ASN A 88 -15.45 -26.41 14.04
N LYS A 89 -16.21 -26.24 15.13
CA LYS A 89 -16.93 -24.99 15.42
C LYS A 89 -15.96 -23.83 15.62
N VAL A 90 -14.93 -24.03 16.44
CA VAL A 90 -13.91 -23.00 16.71
C VAL A 90 -13.22 -22.56 15.42
N ILE A 91 -12.69 -23.52 14.65
CA ILE A 91 -12.01 -23.23 13.38
C ILE A 91 -12.96 -22.60 12.36
N THR A 92 -14.24 -22.99 12.33
CA THR A 92 -15.24 -22.38 11.44
C THR A 92 -15.41 -20.90 11.75
N VAL A 93 -15.52 -20.53 13.03
CA VAL A 93 -15.65 -19.12 13.44
C VAL A 93 -14.39 -18.33 13.06
N TYR A 94 -13.21 -18.84 13.38
CA TYR A 94 -11.95 -18.18 13.06
C TYR A 94 -11.72 -18.05 11.54
N ALA A 95 -11.99 -19.10 10.77
CA ALA A 95 -11.89 -19.05 9.32
C ALA A 95 -12.89 -18.06 8.70
N ALA A 96 -14.13 -18.01 9.20
CA ALA A 96 -15.11 -17.02 8.76
C ALA A 96 -14.66 -15.58 9.04
N LEU A 97 -14.08 -15.32 10.22
CA LEU A 97 -13.49 -14.02 10.57
C LEU A 97 -12.30 -13.67 9.66
N CYS A 98 -11.39 -14.60 9.38
CA CYS A 98 -10.30 -14.39 8.42
C CYS A 98 -10.84 -14.03 7.03
N CYS A 99 -11.85 -14.77 6.53
CA CYS A 99 -12.47 -14.49 5.24
C CYS A 99 -13.14 -13.11 5.22
N GLU A 100 -13.78 -12.72 6.31
CA GLU A 100 -14.38 -11.39 6.44
C GLU A 100 -13.31 -10.28 6.42
N ILE A 101 -12.22 -10.44 7.16
CA ILE A 101 -11.11 -9.49 7.14
C ILE A 101 -10.54 -9.34 5.72
N LYS A 102 -10.33 -10.45 4.99
CA LYS A 102 -9.86 -10.40 3.60
C LYS A 102 -10.82 -9.63 2.69
N LYS A 103 -12.13 -9.79 2.88
CA LYS A 103 -13.15 -9.04 2.12
C LYS A 103 -13.07 -7.55 2.43
N LEU A 104 -12.97 -7.17 3.71
CA LEU A 104 -12.85 -5.78 4.13
C LEU A 104 -11.57 -5.12 3.60
N LYS A 105 -10.43 -5.82 3.66
CA LYS A 105 -9.16 -5.36 3.07
C LYS A 105 -9.30 -5.13 1.57
N TYR A 106 -9.86 -6.10 0.84
CA TYR A 106 -10.08 -5.97 -0.59
C TYR A 106 -11.01 -4.80 -0.94
N GLU A 107 -12.09 -4.60 -0.18
CA GLU A 107 -13.00 -3.46 -0.36
C GLU A 107 -12.28 -2.13 -0.09
N ALA A 108 -11.45 -2.04 0.94
CA ALA A 108 -10.64 -0.85 1.22
C ALA A 108 -9.71 -0.51 0.05
N GLU A 109 -8.92 -1.48 -0.42
CA GLU A 109 -7.93 -1.29 -1.48
C GLU A 109 -8.56 -0.92 -2.83
N THR A 110 -9.71 -1.51 -3.17
CA THR A 110 -10.31 -1.33 -4.48
C THR A 110 -11.25 -0.13 -4.57
N LYS A 111 -11.97 0.17 -3.48
CA LYS A 111 -13.00 1.22 -3.46
C LYS A 111 -12.56 2.43 -2.67
N PHE A 112 -12.22 2.26 -1.39
CA PHE A 112 -12.09 3.39 -0.48
C PHE A 112 -10.75 4.13 -0.61
N TYR A 113 -9.63 3.43 -0.76
CA TYR A 113 -8.33 4.07 -0.97
C TYR A 113 -8.33 4.90 -2.24
N ASN A 114 -8.74 4.30 -3.36
CA ASN A 114 -8.81 5.00 -4.63
C ASN A 114 -9.76 6.20 -4.57
N GLY A 115 -10.95 6.03 -3.98
CA GLY A 115 -11.93 7.12 -3.86
C GLY A 115 -11.43 8.31 -3.03
N LEU A 116 -10.62 8.06 -2.00
CA LEU A 116 -9.98 9.12 -1.21
C LEU A 116 -8.77 9.73 -1.95
N LEU A 117 -7.85 8.90 -2.46
CA LEU A 117 -6.62 9.34 -3.11
C LEU A 117 -6.88 10.20 -4.35
N PHE A 118 -7.88 9.86 -5.15
CA PHE A 118 -8.22 10.60 -6.37
C PHE A 118 -9.25 11.71 -6.14
N TYR A 119 -9.62 12.01 -4.89
CA TYR A 119 -10.53 13.12 -4.62
C TYR A 119 -9.89 14.46 -5.00
N GLY A 120 -10.54 15.21 -5.89
CA GLY A 120 -10.02 16.50 -6.37
C GLY A 120 -9.15 16.39 -7.62
N GLU A 121 -8.72 15.19 -8.00
CA GLU A 121 -7.97 14.97 -9.24
C GLU A 121 -8.87 15.22 -10.46
N GLY A 122 -8.37 16.03 -11.40
CA GLY A 122 -9.08 16.39 -12.64
C GLY A 122 -9.69 17.80 -12.66
N ALA A 123 -9.61 18.57 -11.57
CA ALA A 123 -9.90 20.01 -11.60
C ALA A 123 -8.60 20.78 -11.87
N THR A 124 -8.46 21.40 -13.05
CA THR A 124 -7.36 22.35 -13.28
C THR A 124 -7.67 23.65 -12.54
N ASP A 125 -6.72 24.19 -11.78
CA ASP A 125 -6.89 25.42 -10.97
C ASP A 125 -7.44 26.63 -11.76
N SER A 126 -7.20 26.65 -13.08
CA SER A 126 -7.70 27.68 -13.99
C SER A 126 -9.19 27.56 -14.36
N SER A 127 -9.87 26.48 -13.95
CA SER A 127 -11.25 26.16 -14.32
C SER A 127 -12.26 26.13 -13.16
N MET A 128 -11.80 26.22 -11.91
CA MET A 128 -12.70 26.13 -10.75
C MET A 128 -13.46 27.44 -10.54
N VAL A 129 -14.77 27.39 -10.71
CA VAL A 129 -15.70 28.49 -10.43
C VAL A 129 -16.03 28.50 -8.93
N GLU A 130 -16.34 29.68 -8.38
CA GLU A 130 -16.82 29.80 -6.99
C GLU A 130 -18.02 28.87 -6.75
N GLY A 131 -17.89 27.94 -5.80
CA GLY A 131 -18.93 26.96 -5.47
C GLY A 131 -18.63 25.52 -5.90
N ASP A 132 -17.68 25.31 -6.83
CA ASP A 132 -17.38 23.97 -7.37
C ASP A 132 -16.86 23.01 -6.29
N CYS A 133 -16.01 23.49 -5.38
CA CYS A 133 -15.50 22.72 -4.24
C CYS A 133 -16.65 22.20 -3.35
N GLN A 134 -17.66 23.03 -3.09
CA GLN A 134 -18.82 22.68 -2.28
C GLN A 134 -19.73 21.68 -3.01
N ILE A 135 -19.90 21.81 -4.33
CA ILE A 135 -20.66 20.85 -5.14
C ILE A 135 -19.95 19.49 -5.15
N GLN A 136 -18.64 19.49 -5.37
CA GLN A 136 -17.84 18.27 -5.36
C GLN A 136 -17.91 17.57 -4.01
N MET A 137 -17.73 18.32 -2.91
CA MET A 137 -17.88 17.79 -1.56
C MET A 137 -19.30 17.27 -1.31
N GLY A 138 -20.35 18.01 -1.71
CA GLY A 138 -21.74 17.59 -1.58
C GLY A 138 -22.03 16.24 -2.24
N ARG A 139 -21.45 15.97 -3.42
CA ARG A 139 -21.51 14.66 -4.09
C ARG A 139 -20.69 13.59 -3.37
N PHE A 140 -19.60 13.98 -2.73
CA PHE A 140 -18.71 13.08 -2.01
C PHE A 140 -19.23 12.66 -0.62
N VAL A 141 -20.20 13.38 -0.05
CA VAL A 141 -20.80 13.04 1.26
C VAL A 141 -21.35 11.62 1.29
N SER A 142 -21.97 11.13 0.21
CA SER A 142 -22.49 9.75 0.16
C SER A 142 -21.36 8.72 0.26
N PHE A 143 -20.24 8.97 -0.41
CA PHE A 143 -19.04 8.13 -0.30
C PHE A 143 -18.48 8.14 1.12
N LEU A 144 -18.40 9.31 1.78
CA LEU A 144 -17.96 9.41 3.17
C LEU A 144 -18.91 8.67 4.13
N GLN A 145 -20.21 8.67 3.85
CA GLN A 145 -21.18 7.90 4.63
C GLN A 145 -20.97 6.38 4.47
N GLU A 146 -20.73 5.90 3.25
CA GLU A 146 -20.38 4.49 3.01
C GLU A 146 -19.07 4.12 3.71
N LEU A 147 -18.05 4.98 3.64
CA LEU A 147 -16.79 4.81 4.35
C LEU A 147 -16.98 4.76 5.88
N SER A 148 -17.85 5.60 6.43
CA SER A 148 -18.20 5.56 7.86
C SER A 148 -18.80 4.21 8.26
N CYS A 149 -19.68 3.64 7.43
CA CYS A 149 -20.25 2.31 7.67
C CYS A 149 -19.20 1.20 7.57
N PHE A 150 -18.32 1.28 6.57
CA PHE A 150 -17.18 0.36 6.41
C PHE A 150 -16.27 0.37 7.64
N VAL A 151 -15.88 1.56 8.10
CA VAL A 151 -15.05 1.72 9.30
C VAL A 151 -15.74 1.13 10.54
N THR A 152 -17.03 1.37 10.72
CA THR A 152 -17.80 0.75 11.80
C THR A 152 -17.79 -0.79 11.70
N ARG A 153 -17.89 -1.35 10.49
CA ARG A 153 -17.80 -2.80 10.33
C ARG A 153 -16.42 -3.35 10.72
N CYS A 154 -15.35 -2.67 10.34
CA CYS A 154 -13.99 -3.02 10.76
C CYS A 154 -13.87 -3.05 12.29
N TYR A 155 -14.42 -2.05 12.97
CA TYR A 155 -14.41 -1.97 14.43
C TYR A 155 -15.11 -3.16 15.09
N GLU A 156 -16.29 -3.53 14.60
CA GLU A 156 -17.05 -4.70 15.07
C GLU A 156 -16.26 -6.01 14.90
N VAL A 157 -15.61 -6.18 13.75
CA VAL A 157 -14.80 -7.37 13.46
C VAL A 157 -13.60 -7.46 14.40
N VAL A 158 -12.90 -6.33 14.65
CA VAL A 158 -11.78 -6.28 15.62
C VAL A 158 -12.26 -6.68 17.02
N VAL A 159 -13.38 -6.13 17.50
CA VAL A 159 -13.95 -6.51 18.81
C VAL A 159 -14.29 -8.00 18.84
N ASN A 160 -14.92 -8.53 17.79
CA ASN A 160 -15.28 -9.94 17.73
C ASN A 160 -14.04 -10.85 17.77
N VAL A 161 -13.01 -10.56 16.98
CA VAL A 161 -11.74 -11.33 17.00
C VAL A 161 -11.12 -11.33 18.40
N VAL A 162 -11.05 -10.16 19.05
CA VAL A 162 -10.52 -10.02 20.40
C VAL A 162 -11.36 -10.81 21.42
N HIS A 163 -12.69 -10.78 21.30
CA HIS A 163 -13.59 -11.57 22.16
C HIS A 163 -13.40 -13.08 21.96
N GLN A 164 -13.33 -13.56 20.71
CA GLN A 164 -13.11 -14.98 20.44
C GLN A 164 -11.77 -15.45 21.03
N LEU A 165 -10.69 -14.68 20.85
CA LEU A 165 -9.38 -14.99 21.43
C LEU A 165 -9.39 -14.95 22.96
N ALA A 166 -10.06 -13.96 23.58
CA ALA A 166 -10.15 -13.87 25.02
C ALA A 166 -10.93 -15.03 25.65
N VAL A 167 -11.98 -15.51 24.99
CA VAL A 167 -12.76 -16.67 25.43
C VAL A 167 -11.97 -17.96 25.25
N LEU A 168 -11.22 -18.08 24.15
CA LEU A 168 -10.37 -19.24 23.88
C LEU A 168 -9.25 -19.37 24.92
N TYR A 169 -8.52 -18.28 25.17
CA TYR A 169 -7.42 -18.24 26.14
C TYR A 169 -7.90 -17.86 27.53
N THR A 170 -8.67 -18.73 28.17
CA THR A 170 -9.21 -18.45 29.51
C THR A 170 -8.14 -18.51 30.61
N SER A 171 -8.10 -17.49 31.47
CA SER A 171 -7.25 -17.46 32.66
C SER A 171 -7.87 -18.18 33.87
N ASN A 172 -9.15 -18.55 33.79
CA ASN A 172 -9.84 -19.23 34.88
C ASN A 172 -9.60 -20.74 34.83
N LYS A 173 -8.77 -21.24 35.76
CA LYS A 173 -8.46 -22.69 35.89
C LYS A 173 -9.68 -23.57 36.19
N ASN A 174 -10.75 -22.99 36.73
CA ASN A 174 -11.97 -23.70 37.10
C ASN A 174 -13.08 -23.59 36.04
N ALA A 175 -12.90 -22.77 35.01
CA ALA A 175 -13.83 -22.70 33.89
C ALA A 175 -13.56 -23.86 32.90
N PRO A 176 -14.60 -24.48 32.32
CA PRO A 176 -14.41 -25.49 31.30
C PRO A 176 -13.70 -24.87 30.09
N ARG A 177 -12.50 -25.39 29.77
CA ARG A 177 -11.79 -25.01 28.54
C ARG A 177 -12.57 -25.51 27.33
N ILE A 178 -12.77 -24.66 26.34
CA ILE A 178 -13.47 -25.03 25.10
C ILE A 178 -12.65 -26.06 24.33
N ILE A 179 -11.35 -25.81 24.20
CA ILE A 179 -10.35 -26.73 23.66
C ILE A 179 -9.03 -26.57 24.43
N GLU A 180 -8.17 -27.58 24.37
CA GLU A 180 -6.81 -27.48 24.88
C GLU A 180 -5.94 -26.70 23.88
N THR A 181 -5.39 -25.56 24.31
CA THR A 181 -4.62 -24.64 23.47
C THR A 181 -3.12 -24.68 23.72
N SER A 182 -2.65 -25.60 24.58
CA SER A 182 -1.22 -25.75 24.86
C SER A 182 -0.43 -26.00 23.57
N GLY A 183 0.47 -25.07 23.23
CA GLY A 183 1.29 -25.14 22.01
C GLY A 183 0.58 -24.71 20.72
N VAL A 184 -0.63 -24.15 20.81
CA VAL A 184 -1.38 -23.65 19.64
C VAL A 184 -1.60 -22.14 19.76
N HIS A 185 -0.99 -21.38 18.86
CA HIS A 185 -0.89 -19.91 18.93
C HIS A 185 -1.84 -19.16 17.99
N PHE A 186 -2.60 -19.88 17.13
CA PHE A 186 -3.53 -19.30 16.15
C PHE A 186 -2.94 -18.12 15.35
N GLN A 187 -1.67 -18.22 14.95
CA GLN A 187 -0.89 -17.15 14.32
C GLN A 187 -1.63 -16.47 13.15
N ALA A 188 -2.29 -17.26 12.30
CA ALA A 188 -3.05 -16.74 11.17
C ALA A 188 -4.11 -15.69 11.60
N MET A 189 -4.75 -15.85 12.75
CA MET A 189 -5.73 -14.86 13.24
C MET A 189 -5.10 -13.53 13.57
N TYR A 190 -3.92 -13.53 14.18
CA TYR A 190 -3.19 -12.30 14.47
C TYR A 190 -2.69 -11.64 13.20
N GLU A 191 -2.22 -12.42 12.22
CA GLU A 191 -1.82 -11.89 10.91
C GLU A 191 -2.98 -11.16 10.23
N HIS A 192 -4.17 -11.77 10.17
CA HIS A 192 -5.35 -11.12 9.59
C HIS A 192 -5.81 -9.93 10.43
N LEU A 193 -5.81 -10.03 11.77
CA LEU A 193 -6.11 -8.87 12.62
C LEU A 193 -5.15 -7.71 12.35
N GLY A 194 -3.86 -8.00 12.18
CA GLY A 194 -2.84 -7.04 11.78
C GLY A 194 -3.14 -6.41 10.42
N GLU A 195 -3.56 -7.20 9.43
CA GLU A 195 -3.99 -6.68 8.11
C GLU A 195 -5.17 -5.69 8.24
N LEU A 196 -6.18 -6.01 9.05
CA LEU A 196 -7.32 -5.11 9.26
C LEU A 196 -6.90 -3.82 9.97
N LEU A 197 -5.98 -3.90 10.95
CA LEU A 197 -5.44 -2.72 11.61
C LEU A 197 -4.60 -1.87 10.65
N THR A 198 -3.80 -2.50 9.77
CA THR A 198 -3.10 -1.79 8.70
C THR A 198 -4.08 -1.03 7.81
N VAL A 199 -5.24 -1.61 7.48
CA VAL A 199 -6.25 -0.92 6.68
C VAL A 199 -6.71 0.39 7.34
N LEU A 200 -6.96 0.35 8.65
CA LEU A 200 -7.37 1.55 9.40
C LEU A 200 -6.25 2.60 9.48
N ILE A 201 -5.00 2.15 9.66
CA ILE A 201 -3.82 3.03 9.62
C ILE A 201 -3.69 3.69 8.24
N THR A 202 -3.83 2.93 7.16
CA THR A 202 -3.75 3.46 5.80
C THR A 202 -4.84 4.49 5.52
N LEU A 203 -6.07 4.28 6.02
CA LEU A 203 -7.14 5.29 5.89
C LEU A 203 -6.78 6.60 6.61
N ASP A 204 -6.26 6.52 7.84
CA ASP A 204 -5.80 7.70 8.58
C ASP A 204 -4.70 8.44 7.80
N GLU A 205 -3.70 7.72 7.31
CA GLU A 205 -2.58 8.33 6.56
C GLU A 205 -3.03 8.94 5.22
N ILE A 206 -3.96 8.32 4.50
CA ILE A 206 -4.52 8.92 3.27
C ILE A 206 -5.21 10.24 3.62
N ILE A 207 -6.11 10.23 4.59
CA ILE A 207 -6.88 11.42 4.99
C ILE A 207 -5.96 12.52 5.51
N ASP A 208 -4.92 12.14 6.27
CA ASP A 208 -4.01 13.11 6.85
C ASP A 208 -3.17 13.85 5.82
N ASN A 209 -2.77 13.16 4.74
CA ASN A 209 -2.03 13.75 3.64
C ASN A 209 -2.92 14.49 2.60
N HIS A 210 -4.25 14.40 2.70
CA HIS A 210 -5.17 14.95 1.70
C HIS A 210 -5.66 16.38 2.02
N ALA A 211 -4.79 17.37 1.81
CA ALA A 211 -5.09 18.78 2.11
C ALA A 211 -6.37 19.31 1.42
N THR A 212 -6.53 19.04 0.12
CA THR A 212 -7.68 19.48 -0.69
C THR A 212 -9.03 19.01 -0.11
N LEU A 213 -9.08 17.79 0.43
CA LEU A 213 -10.28 17.21 1.02
C LEU A 213 -10.65 17.97 2.30
N LYS A 214 -9.67 18.25 3.15
CA LYS A 214 -9.85 19.02 4.40
C LYS A 214 -10.30 20.47 4.11
N ASP A 215 -9.76 21.08 3.06
CA ASP A 215 -10.14 22.43 2.63
C ASP A 215 -11.57 22.46 2.08
N HIS A 216 -11.90 21.57 1.14
CA HIS A 216 -13.25 21.45 0.58
C HIS A 216 -14.28 21.14 1.67
N TRP A 217 -13.95 20.27 2.64
CA TRP A 217 -14.81 19.97 3.79
C TRP A 217 -15.09 21.22 4.63
N THR A 218 -14.04 22.01 4.91
CA THR A 218 -14.17 23.26 5.67
C THR A 218 -15.05 24.28 4.93
N MET A 219 -14.87 24.43 3.62
CA MET A 219 -15.71 25.30 2.79
C MET A 219 -17.17 24.83 2.76
N TYR A 220 -17.41 23.52 2.63
CA TYR A 220 -18.73 22.93 2.65
C TYR A 220 -19.46 23.17 3.99
N LYS A 221 -18.77 23.01 5.13
CA LYS A 221 -19.32 23.36 6.44
C LYS A 221 -19.65 24.84 6.58
N ARG A 222 -18.83 25.74 6.03
CA ARG A 222 -19.10 27.19 6.04
C ARG A 222 -20.36 27.52 5.22
N LEU A 223 -20.52 26.89 4.05
CA LEU A 223 -21.74 27.00 3.25
C LEU A 223 -22.98 26.58 4.05
N LEU A 224 -22.92 25.45 4.73
CA LEU A 224 -24.04 24.96 5.54
C LEU A 224 -24.41 25.88 6.69
N LYS A 225 -23.43 26.51 7.34
CA LYS A 225 -23.71 27.56 8.33
C LYS A 225 -24.49 28.71 7.71
N SER A 226 -24.14 29.15 6.51
CA SER A 226 -24.89 30.21 5.81
C SER A 226 -26.32 29.77 5.46
N VAL A 227 -26.50 28.51 5.05
CA VAL A 227 -27.83 27.91 4.81
C VAL A 227 -28.67 27.87 6.08
N HIS A 228 -28.06 27.52 7.22
CA HIS A 228 -28.71 27.47 8.53
C HIS A 228 -29.29 28.82 8.95
N HIS A 229 -28.61 29.92 8.64
CA HIS A 229 -29.09 31.26 8.99
C HIS A 229 -30.29 31.70 8.13
N ASN A 230 -30.49 31.13 6.94
CA ASN A 230 -31.63 31.47 6.08
C ASN A 230 -32.12 30.28 5.21
N PRO A 231 -32.73 29.24 5.82
CA PRO A 231 -33.11 28.02 5.10
C PRO A 231 -34.17 28.26 4.02
N SER A 232 -35.10 29.20 4.26
CA SER A 232 -36.17 29.57 3.33
C SER A 232 -35.66 30.06 1.98
N LYS A 233 -34.52 30.76 1.95
CA LYS A 233 -33.92 31.26 0.71
C LYS A 233 -33.44 30.13 -0.21
N PHE A 234 -33.15 28.96 0.36
CA PHE A 234 -32.64 27.79 -0.35
C PHE A 234 -33.69 26.68 -0.51
N GLY A 235 -34.94 26.90 -0.09
CA GLY A 235 -36.01 25.91 -0.17
C GLY A 235 -35.80 24.68 0.72
N ILE A 236 -34.98 24.79 1.78
CA ILE A 236 -34.65 23.67 2.67
C ILE A 236 -35.58 23.72 3.89
N GLN A 237 -36.19 22.59 4.23
CA GLN A 237 -36.97 22.46 5.46
C GLN A 237 -36.03 22.35 6.67
N GLU A 238 -36.24 23.19 7.69
CA GLU A 238 -35.34 23.32 8.85
C GLU A 238 -35.24 22.04 9.69
N ASP A 239 -36.32 21.25 9.73
CA ASP A 239 -36.41 19.94 10.38
C ASP A 239 -35.46 18.90 9.77
N LYS A 240 -35.13 19.02 8.48
CA LYS A 240 -34.17 18.14 7.78
C LYS A 240 -32.73 18.60 7.89
N LEU A 241 -32.51 19.88 8.17
CA LEU A 241 -31.17 20.47 8.24
C LEU A 241 -30.40 19.99 9.47
N LYS A 242 -31.03 19.99 10.66
CA LYS A 242 -30.37 19.59 11.91
C LYS A 242 -29.86 18.13 11.89
N PRO A 243 -30.64 17.12 11.43
CA PRO A 243 -30.13 15.75 11.26
C PRO A 243 -28.95 15.66 10.30
N PHE A 244 -28.96 16.45 9.23
CA PHE A 244 -27.87 16.47 8.25
C PHE A 244 -26.59 17.07 8.84
N GLU A 245 -26.68 18.18 9.56
CA GLU A 245 -25.53 18.77 10.28
C GLU A 245 -24.94 17.79 11.30
N LYS A 246 -25.80 17.04 12.01
CA LYS A 246 -25.36 15.99 12.94
C LYS A 246 -24.65 14.84 12.22
N LEU A 247 -25.13 14.44 11.04
CA LEU A 247 -24.46 13.44 10.21
C LEU A 247 -23.06 13.92 9.81
N LEU A 248 -22.93 15.16 9.32
CA LEU A 248 -21.62 15.69 8.91
C LEU A 248 -20.66 15.78 10.08
N LEU A 249 -21.11 16.24 11.25
CA LEU A 249 -20.27 16.25 12.45
C LEU A 249 -19.80 14.84 12.83
N LYS A 250 -20.69 13.83 12.71
CA LYS A 250 -20.31 12.43 12.94
C LYS A 250 -19.26 11.97 11.93
N LEU A 251 -19.41 12.30 10.65
CA LEU A 251 -18.45 11.93 9.60
C LEU A 251 -17.09 12.58 9.84
N GLU A 252 -17.07 13.86 10.22
CA GLU A 252 -15.83 14.56 10.57
C GLU A 252 -15.12 13.87 11.74
N CYS A 253 -15.80 13.69 12.87
CA CYS A 253 -15.21 13.10 14.06
C CYS A 253 -14.74 11.65 13.85
N GLN A 254 -15.44 10.89 13.01
CA GLN A 254 -15.10 9.49 12.77
C GLN A 254 -13.99 9.32 11.73
N LEU A 255 -13.97 10.15 10.68
CA LEU A 255 -13.13 9.93 9.50
C LEU A 255 -12.05 11.00 9.34
N LEU A 256 -12.40 12.29 9.40
CA LEU A 256 -11.54 13.38 8.93
C LEU A 256 -10.53 13.87 9.98
N ASP A 257 -10.73 13.51 11.24
CA ASP A 257 -9.83 13.89 12.35
C ASP A 257 -8.53 13.04 12.40
N GLY A 258 -8.34 12.07 11.49
CA GLY A 258 -7.15 11.19 11.49
C GLY A 258 -7.09 10.25 12.69
N MET A 259 -8.26 9.87 13.20
CA MET A 259 -8.43 9.08 14.43
C MET A 259 -9.14 7.74 14.21
N ILE A 260 -9.22 7.25 12.97
CA ILE A 260 -9.90 5.99 12.63
C ILE A 260 -9.25 4.82 13.38
N PHE A 261 -7.93 4.68 13.28
CA PHE A 261 -7.20 3.64 14.01
C PHE A 261 -7.31 3.83 15.53
N GLN A 262 -7.22 5.07 16.01
CA GLN A 262 -7.30 5.37 17.44
C GLN A 262 -8.66 4.95 18.02
N ALA A 263 -9.75 5.34 17.35
CA ALA A 263 -11.10 4.99 17.76
C ALA A 263 -11.31 3.47 17.78
N CYS A 264 -10.69 2.72 16.87
CA CYS A 264 -10.75 1.26 16.85
C CYS A 264 -10.11 0.61 18.08
N ILE A 265 -8.91 1.06 18.48
CA ILE A 265 -8.18 0.47 19.60
C ILE A 265 -8.71 0.95 20.96
N GLU A 266 -9.42 2.08 21.00
CA GLU A 266 -10.03 2.62 22.22
C GLU A 266 -11.43 2.09 22.50
N GLN A 267 -11.93 1.19 21.66
CA GLN A 267 -13.22 0.52 21.87
C GLN A 267 -13.29 -0.20 23.22
N GLN A 268 -14.52 -0.34 23.71
CA GLN A 268 -14.78 -1.13 24.91
C GLN A 268 -14.69 -2.62 24.59
N PHE A 269 -13.53 -3.23 24.89
CA PHE A 269 -13.32 -4.66 24.70
C PHE A 269 -13.90 -5.53 25.83
N ASP A 270 -14.09 -5.00 27.05
CA ASP A 270 -14.76 -5.75 28.11
C ASP A 270 -16.28 -5.70 27.94
N SER A 271 -16.93 -6.86 27.95
CA SER A 271 -18.38 -6.95 27.80
C SER A 271 -19.10 -6.31 28.99
N VAL A 272 -19.98 -5.33 28.71
CA VAL A 272 -20.78 -4.62 29.73
C VAL A 272 -21.64 -5.58 30.57
N ASN A 273 -22.09 -6.68 29.97
CA ASN A 273 -22.98 -7.65 30.62
C ASN A 273 -22.25 -8.82 31.28
N GLY A 274 -20.92 -8.74 31.43
CA GLY A 274 -20.11 -9.77 32.09
C GLY A 274 -19.86 -11.05 31.28
N GLY A 275 -20.13 -11.03 29.96
CA GLY A 275 -19.97 -12.21 29.11
C GLY A 275 -18.51 -12.54 28.75
N VAL A 276 -17.67 -11.53 28.56
CA VAL A 276 -16.25 -11.66 28.17
C VAL A 276 -15.42 -10.60 28.89
N SER A 277 -14.39 -11.04 29.61
CA SER A 277 -13.39 -10.17 30.26
C SER A 277 -12.08 -10.28 29.49
N VAL A 278 -11.66 -9.19 28.84
CA VAL A 278 -10.47 -9.12 28.00
C VAL A 278 -9.31 -8.48 28.76
N SER A 279 -9.50 -7.28 29.30
CA SER A 279 -8.40 -6.46 29.85
C SER A 279 -7.68 -7.11 31.03
N LYS A 280 -8.40 -7.92 31.81
CA LYS A 280 -7.88 -8.65 32.99
C LYS A 280 -7.41 -10.07 32.67
N ASN A 281 -7.47 -10.51 31.41
CA ASN A 281 -7.09 -11.86 31.03
C ASN A 281 -5.57 -11.96 30.80
N SER A 282 -4.83 -12.34 31.85
CA SER A 282 -3.36 -12.45 31.78
C SER A 282 -2.87 -13.53 30.82
N THR A 283 -3.59 -14.67 30.73
CA THR A 283 -3.25 -15.77 29.82
C THR A 283 -3.34 -15.32 28.37
N PHE A 284 -4.41 -14.61 28.00
CA PHE A 284 -4.53 -14.03 26.66
C PHE A 284 -3.47 -12.95 26.42
N ALA A 285 -3.18 -12.10 27.41
CA ALA A 285 -2.16 -11.06 27.28
C ALA A 285 -0.75 -11.62 26.99
N GLU A 286 -0.38 -12.70 27.67
CA GLU A 286 0.91 -13.40 27.49
C GLU A 286 0.99 -14.07 26.12
N GLU A 287 -0.09 -14.74 25.70
CA GLU A 287 -0.18 -15.44 24.44
C GLU A 287 -0.14 -14.49 23.23
N PHE A 288 -0.85 -13.36 23.32
CA PHE A 288 -0.79 -12.29 22.32
C PHE A 288 0.64 -11.75 22.24
N ALA A 289 1.28 -11.43 23.37
CA ALA A 289 2.66 -10.95 23.37
C ALA A 289 3.65 -11.98 22.79
N HIS A 290 3.44 -13.28 23.06
CA HIS A 290 4.25 -14.35 22.48
C HIS A 290 4.11 -14.41 20.96
N THR A 291 2.88 -14.48 20.47
CA THR A 291 2.60 -14.55 19.02
C THR A 291 3.15 -13.33 18.28
N LEU A 292 3.02 -12.14 18.89
CA LEU A 292 3.54 -10.90 18.32
C LEU A 292 5.07 -10.91 18.18
N ARG A 293 5.80 -11.40 19.20
CA ARG A 293 7.26 -11.53 19.13
C ARG A 293 7.70 -12.54 18.08
N THR A 294 7.01 -13.67 17.98
CA THR A 294 7.31 -14.71 16.99
C THR A 294 7.06 -14.19 15.57
N ALA A 295 5.93 -13.53 15.33
CA ALA A 295 5.61 -12.91 14.05
C ALA A 295 6.65 -11.84 13.66
N PHE A 296 7.04 -10.99 14.62
CA PHE A 296 8.07 -9.98 14.41
C PHE A 296 9.43 -10.58 14.05
N ALA A 297 9.91 -11.60 14.78
CA ALA A 297 11.19 -12.22 14.49
C ALA A 297 11.26 -12.79 13.06
N ASN A 298 10.16 -13.38 12.59
CA ASN A 298 10.05 -13.91 11.23
C ASN A 298 10.08 -12.82 10.15
N VAL A 299 9.45 -11.67 10.43
CA VAL A 299 9.40 -10.52 9.52
C VAL A 299 10.73 -9.76 9.52
N GLU A 300 11.29 -9.46 10.70
CA GLU A 300 12.54 -8.74 10.88
C GLU A 300 13.73 -9.42 10.20
N ALA A 301 13.76 -10.75 10.19
CA ALA A 301 14.83 -11.53 9.56
C ALA A 301 14.95 -11.32 8.04
N LYS A 302 13.88 -10.85 7.38
CA LYS A 302 13.84 -10.61 5.93
C LYS A 302 13.70 -9.14 5.56
N LEU A 303 13.42 -8.26 6.53
CA LEU A 303 13.26 -6.83 6.29
C LEU A 303 14.58 -6.19 5.84
N GLY A 304 14.53 -5.51 4.70
CA GLY A 304 15.68 -4.87 4.06
C GLY A 304 16.55 -5.82 3.23
N GLU A 305 16.19 -7.10 3.13
CA GLU A 305 16.93 -8.09 2.35
C GLU A 305 16.41 -8.17 0.90
N PRO A 306 17.22 -8.62 -0.08
CA PRO A 306 16.77 -8.79 -1.47
C PRO A 306 15.62 -9.81 -1.65
N SER A 307 15.40 -10.68 -0.65
CA SER A 307 14.31 -11.67 -0.63
C SER A 307 13.02 -11.15 -0.01
N GLU A 308 12.96 -9.84 0.30
CA GLU A 308 11.77 -9.17 0.78
C GLU A 308 10.67 -9.18 -0.29
N ILE A 309 9.45 -9.53 0.11
CA ILE A 309 8.25 -9.59 -0.73
C ILE A 309 7.15 -8.73 -0.10
N ASP A 310 6.70 -9.10 1.09
CA ASP A 310 5.53 -8.50 1.78
C ASP A 310 5.80 -8.15 3.25
N GLN A 311 7.07 -8.21 3.68
CA GLN A 311 7.44 -8.03 5.08
C GLN A 311 7.18 -6.61 5.59
N ARG A 312 7.25 -5.60 4.73
CA ARG A 312 6.94 -4.22 5.12
C ARG A 312 5.48 -4.06 5.53
N ASP A 313 4.55 -4.61 4.75
CA ASP A 313 3.12 -4.56 5.05
C ASP A 313 2.79 -5.31 6.35
N LYS A 314 3.39 -6.51 6.51
CA LYS A 314 3.28 -7.29 7.75
C LYS A 314 3.82 -6.55 8.97
N TYR A 315 4.91 -5.81 8.80
CA TYR A 315 5.50 -5.00 9.87
C TYR A 315 4.57 -3.86 10.32
N VAL A 316 3.86 -3.20 9.39
CA VAL A 316 2.82 -2.21 9.76
C VAL A 316 1.74 -2.87 10.63
N GLY A 317 1.29 -4.06 10.24
CA GLY A 317 0.31 -4.83 11.00
C GLY A 317 0.81 -5.21 12.40
N ILE A 318 2.07 -5.61 12.53
CA ILE A 318 2.73 -5.89 13.81
C ILE A 318 2.77 -4.65 14.70
N CYS A 319 3.09 -3.47 14.14
CA CYS A 319 3.04 -2.21 14.88
C CYS A 319 1.62 -1.90 15.36
N GLY A 320 0.60 -2.09 14.51
CA GLY A 320 -0.81 -1.94 14.90
C GLY A 320 -1.22 -2.88 16.03
N LEU A 321 -0.85 -4.16 15.94
CA LEU A 321 -1.10 -5.17 16.96
C LEU A 321 -0.40 -4.86 18.28
N PHE A 322 0.84 -4.35 18.23
CA PHE A 322 1.57 -3.93 19.43
C PHE A 322 0.83 -2.80 20.17
N VAL A 323 0.34 -1.80 19.42
CA VAL A 323 -0.44 -0.70 20.02
C VAL A 323 -1.77 -1.21 20.58
N LEU A 324 -2.46 -2.10 19.88
CA LEU A 324 -3.69 -2.73 20.36
C LEU A 324 -3.44 -3.51 21.67
N HIS A 325 -2.38 -4.33 21.72
CA HIS A 325 -1.98 -5.06 22.91
C HIS A 325 -1.75 -4.13 24.11
N PHE A 326 -0.97 -3.06 23.90
CA PHE A 326 -0.76 -2.06 24.93
C PHE A 326 -2.07 -1.41 25.39
N GLN A 327 -2.97 -1.08 24.46
CA GLN A 327 -4.22 -0.39 24.77
C GLN A 327 -5.19 -1.27 25.57
N ILE A 328 -5.25 -2.57 25.27
CA ILE A 328 -6.10 -3.53 25.98
C ILE A 328 -5.54 -3.84 27.38
N PHE A 329 -4.26 -4.21 27.48
CA PHE A 329 -3.69 -4.78 28.70
C PHE A 329 -2.91 -3.78 29.55
N ARG A 330 -2.60 -2.60 29.02
CA ARG A 330 -1.80 -1.56 29.69
C ARG A 330 -0.41 -2.05 30.13
N THR A 331 0.14 -3.04 29.43
CA THR A 331 1.48 -3.58 29.65
C THR A 331 2.41 -3.21 28.50
N ILE A 332 3.68 -2.92 28.80
CA ILE A 332 4.68 -2.51 27.81
C ILE A 332 5.93 -3.39 27.95
N ASP A 333 6.27 -4.12 26.89
CA ASP A 333 7.58 -4.74 26.73
C ASP A 333 8.56 -3.73 26.13
N LYS A 334 9.40 -3.15 27.00
CA LYS A 334 10.37 -2.10 26.61
C LYS A 334 11.43 -2.61 25.63
N LYS A 335 11.83 -3.88 25.75
CA LYS A 335 12.84 -4.47 24.86
C LYS A 335 12.25 -4.64 23.47
N PHE A 336 11.05 -5.19 23.40
CA PHE A 336 10.33 -5.37 22.14
C PHE A 336 10.00 -4.03 21.46
N TYR A 337 9.55 -3.03 22.22
CA TYR A 337 9.32 -1.67 21.69
C TYR A 337 10.56 -1.06 21.05
N LYS A 338 11.74 -1.24 21.68
CA LYS A 338 13.01 -0.79 21.12
C LYS A 338 13.35 -1.54 19.83
N SER A 339 13.14 -2.86 19.78
CA SER A 339 13.35 -3.67 18.58
C SER A 339 12.48 -3.22 17.41
N LEU A 340 11.20 -2.88 17.65
CA LEU A 340 10.34 -2.30 16.62
C LEU A 340 10.96 -1.00 16.06
N LEU A 341 11.37 -0.07 16.92
CA LEU A 341 11.97 1.18 16.46
C LEU A 341 13.31 0.98 15.76
N ASP A 342 14.10 -0.02 16.15
CA ASP A 342 15.37 -0.34 15.51
C ASP A 342 15.20 -0.78 14.04
N VAL A 343 14.02 -1.27 13.64
CA VAL A 343 13.69 -1.53 12.22
C VAL A 343 13.82 -0.27 11.37
N CYS A 344 13.55 0.91 11.93
CA CYS A 344 13.65 2.19 11.20
C CYS A 344 15.07 2.48 10.70
N LYS A 345 16.09 1.82 11.27
CA LYS A 345 17.48 1.91 10.79
C LYS A 345 17.67 1.18 9.46
N LYS A 346 16.92 0.10 9.22
CA LYS A 346 16.94 -0.69 7.99
C LYS A 346 15.94 -0.17 6.97
N VAL A 347 14.72 0.11 7.43
CA VAL A 347 13.60 0.57 6.61
C VAL A 347 13.04 1.87 7.22
N PRO A 348 13.57 3.04 6.84
CA PRO A 348 13.18 4.31 7.43
C PRO A 348 11.78 4.79 7.05
N ALA A 349 11.23 4.28 5.94
CA ALA A 349 9.95 4.68 5.38
C ALA A 349 9.29 3.48 4.67
N ILE A 350 7.97 3.37 4.79
CA ILE A 350 7.18 2.30 4.17
C ILE A 350 6.08 2.93 3.34
N THR A 351 5.97 2.55 2.07
CA THR A 351 4.84 2.96 1.22
C THR A 351 3.65 2.07 1.55
N LEU A 352 2.52 2.67 1.99
CA LEU A 352 1.28 1.92 2.28
C LEU A 352 0.46 1.69 1.02
N THR A 353 0.24 2.75 0.25
CA THR A 353 -0.49 2.71 -1.02
C THR A 353 -0.14 3.95 -1.83
N ALA A 354 -0.04 3.81 -3.16
CA ALA A 354 0.33 4.89 -4.08
C ALA A 354 1.50 5.74 -3.55
N ASN A 355 1.28 7.03 -3.31
CA ASN A 355 2.25 8.00 -2.80
C ASN A 355 2.21 8.19 -1.27
N ILE A 356 1.40 7.41 -0.54
CA ILE A 356 1.25 7.53 0.91
C ILE A 356 2.39 6.79 1.61
N ILE A 357 3.26 7.57 2.26
CA ILE A 357 4.42 7.08 3.00
C ILE A 357 4.12 7.12 4.49
N TRP A 358 4.37 5.99 5.14
CA TRP A 358 4.21 5.81 6.58
C TRP A 358 5.57 5.66 7.27
N PHE A 359 5.64 6.20 8.48
CA PHE A 359 6.83 6.22 9.31
C PHE A 359 6.56 5.55 10.65
N ALA A 360 7.18 4.39 10.85
CA ALA A 360 6.96 3.57 12.03
C ALA A 360 7.33 4.29 13.34
N ASP A 361 8.38 5.11 13.31
CA ASP A 361 8.82 5.87 14.47
C ASP A 361 7.81 6.94 14.89
N ASN A 362 7.27 7.71 13.93
CA ASN A 362 6.20 8.67 14.20
C ASN A 362 4.98 7.96 14.80
N PHE A 363 4.52 6.89 14.16
CA PHE A 363 3.36 6.13 14.59
C PHE A 363 3.53 5.60 16.01
N LEU A 364 4.61 4.86 16.29
CA LEU A 364 4.84 4.23 17.58
C LEU A 364 5.00 5.26 18.72
N ILE A 365 5.72 6.36 18.46
CA ILE A 365 5.92 7.43 19.45
C ILE A 365 4.62 8.17 19.75
N GLN A 366 3.81 8.46 18.73
CA GLN A 366 2.53 9.16 18.89
C GLN A 366 1.50 8.28 19.59
N LYS A 367 1.41 7.00 19.23
CA LYS A 367 0.40 6.07 19.76
C LYS A 367 0.73 5.54 21.14
N ILE A 368 2.02 5.49 21.52
CA ILE A 368 2.43 5.07 22.87
C ILE A 368 3.43 6.06 23.48
N PRO A 369 2.99 7.29 23.84
CA PRO A 369 3.87 8.31 24.42
C PRO A 369 4.49 7.85 25.75
N ALA A 370 3.79 7.00 26.50
CA ALA A 370 4.29 6.41 27.74
C ALA A 370 5.52 5.51 27.50
N ALA A 371 5.56 4.77 26.39
CA ALA A 371 6.71 3.94 26.02
C ALA A 371 7.87 4.81 25.51
N ALA A 372 7.57 5.85 24.75
CA ALA A 372 8.57 6.79 24.25
C ALA A 372 9.38 7.47 25.38
N LYS A 373 8.77 7.71 26.54
CA LYS A 373 9.48 8.24 27.73
C LYS A 373 10.59 7.33 28.27
N PHE A 374 10.57 6.04 27.95
CA PHE A 374 11.61 5.10 28.37
C PHE A 374 12.81 5.05 27.43
N LEU A 375 12.72 5.68 26.26
CA LEU A 375 13.85 5.83 25.36
C LEU A 375 14.63 7.09 25.70
N ASP A 376 15.94 7.05 25.50
CA ASP A 376 16.75 8.24 25.62
C ASP A 376 16.44 9.21 24.46
N LYS A 377 16.39 10.51 24.78
CA LYS A 377 16.06 11.55 23.79
C LYS A 377 17.02 11.57 22.59
N LYS A 378 18.26 11.08 22.78
CA LYS A 378 19.24 10.99 21.70
C LYS A 378 18.83 9.92 20.70
N SER A 379 18.44 8.73 21.15
CA SER A 379 17.94 7.65 20.26
C SER A 379 16.74 8.09 19.42
N ILE A 380 15.75 8.77 20.02
CA ILE A 380 14.60 9.30 19.27
C ILE A 380 15.05 10.33 18.22
N HIS A 381 15.96 11.23 18.59
CA HIS A 381 16.49 12.24 17.68
C HIS A 381 17.30 11.61 16.53
N THR A 382 18.09 10.56 16.81
CA THR A 382 18.85 9.82 15.80
C THR A 382 17.94 9.17 14.77
N VAL A 383 16.86 8.51 15.18
CA VAL A 383 15.90 7.90 14.24
C VAL A 383 15.26 8.97 13.36
N LYS A 384 14.85 10.10 13.95
CA LYS A 384 14.30 11.24 13.19
C LYS A 384 15.30 11.79 12.16
N MET A 385 16.54 12.01 12.57
CA MET A 385 17.59 12.53 11.69
C MET A 385 17.92 11.54 10.55
N GLN A 386 17.93 10.24 10.83
CA GLN A 386 18.13 9.21 9.81
C GLN A 386 17.02 9.23 8.76
N ARG A 387 15.76 9.35 9.19
CA ARG A 387 14.64 9.50 8.26
C ARG A 387 14.76 10.74 7.40
N GLU A 388 15.07 11.90 7.98
CA GLU A 388 15.24 13.16 7.23
C GLU A 388 16.37 13.05 6.19
N ASN A 389 17.51 12.46 6.57
CA ASN A 389 18.62 12.21 5.65
C ASN A 389 18.23 11.25 4.52
N PHE A 390 17.50 10.17 4.83
CA PHE A 390 17.00 9.22 3.84
C PHE A 390 16.07 9.90 2.82
N LEU A 391 15.13 10.71 3.29
CA LEU A 391 14.21 11.46 2.43
C LEU A 391 14.96 12.45 1.54
N GLN A 392 15.94 13.18 2.08
CA GLN A 392 16.78 14.11 1.31
C GLN A 392 17.58 13.39 0.22
N GLN A 393 18.20 12.25 0.53
CA GLN A 393 18.94 11.45 -0.44
C GLN A 393 18.03 10.92 -1.56
N LYS A 394 16.83 10.43 -1.22
CA LYS A 394 15.86 9.96 -2.20
C LYS A 394 15.34 11.10 -3.08
N ALA A 395 15.05 12.26 -2.52
CA ALA A 395 14.65 13.44 -3.29
C ALA A 395 15.74 13.85 -4.29
N GLN A 396 17.02 13.87 -3.87
CA GLN A 396 18.14 14.17 -4.77
C GLN A 396 18.30 13.15 -5.91
N SER A 397 18.00 11.87 -5.64
CA SER A 397 18.05 10.81 -6.67
C SER A 397 16.90 10.87 -7.68
N LEU A 398 15.79 11.52 -7.35
CA LEU A 398 14.63 11.69 -8.24
C LEU A 398 14.78 12.89 -9.19
N THR A 399 15.65 13.85 -8.85
CA THR A 399 15.96 15.04 -9.69
C THR A 399 17.00 14.78 -10.78
N LYS A 400 17.42 13.52 -10.99
CA LYS A 400 18.20 13.05 -12.13
C LYS A 400 17.35 12.08 -12.93
#